data_AF-A0A2A2K700-F1
#
_entry.id   AF-A0A2A2K700-F1
#
_cell.length_a   1.000
_cell.length_b   1.000
_cell.length_c   1.000
_cell.angle_alpha   90.00
_cell.angle_beta   90.00
_cell.angle_gamma   90.00
#
_symmetry.space_group_name_H-M   'P 1'
#
loop_
_entity.id
_entity.type
_entity.pdbx_description
1 polymer ?
#
loop_
_entity_poly.entity_id
_entity_poly.type
_entity_poly.pdbx_seq_one_letter_code
_entity_poly.pdbx_strand_id
1 'polypeptide(L)'
;MHLFALFSHLISRLCVHATSLLNYSNLSGNGCDILVDYASCLYIRTPFNLFQYMTQSTPVFLVIERIFATRLRRRLMQVGTNLRKRYQVEENIRSMKLLQPIENAMTFFLVGYFFIRWFIVYFHEHLATQTYYSFFELSSFLPEYSIFLPIFTHIRRKQLKIQDLNNLKESINIKGDKYFEMILSSWQCENAEYVSTTSQNQRTRPE
;
A
#
# COMPACT_ATOMS: atom_id res chain seq x y z
N MET A 1 5.48 -7.68 -10.92
CA MET A 1 5.15 -6.57 -11.83
C MET A 1 5.23 -5.22 -11.13
N HIS A 2 4.40 -4.92 -10.12
CA HIS A 2 4.38 -3.59 -9.46
C HIS A 2 5.69 -3.16 -8.78
N LEU A 3 6.38 -4.08 -8.10
CA LEU A 3 7.71 -3.82 -7.53
C LEU A 3 8.74 -3.47 -8.61
N PHE A 4 8.71 -4.18 -9.74
CA PHE A 4 9.60 -3.93 -10.87
C PHE A 4 9.33 -2.56 -11.50
N ALA A 5 8.06 -2.16 -11.64
CA ALA A 5 7.68 -0.82 -12.10
C ALA A 5 8.13 0.30 -11.13
N LEU A 6 8.06 0.05 -9.83
CA LEU A 6 8.59 0.96 -8.80
C LEU A 6 10.12 1.10 -8.90
N PHE A 7 10.83 -0.01 -9.05
CA PHE A 7 12.29 -0.01 -9.23
C PHE A 7 12.71 0.67 -10.52
N SER A 8 12.01 0.43 -11.65
CA SER A 8 12.33 1.06 -12.93
C SER A 8 12.09 2.58 -12.90
N HIS A 9 11.07 3.04 -12.17
CA HIS A 9 10.84 4.47 -11.92
C HIS A 9 11.98 5.11 -11.11
N LEU A 10 12.41 4.46 -10.03
CA LEU A 10 13.52 4.91 -9.18
C LEU A 10 14.84 5.00 -9.97
N ILE A 11 15.14 4.00 -10.80
CA ILE A 11 16.34 3.97 -11.65
C ILE A 11 16.29 5.09 -12.70
N SER A 12 15.15 5.29 -13.37
CA SER A 12 15.01 6.33 -14.39
C SER A 12 15.25 7.74 -13.81
N ARG A 13 14.77 7.99 -12.58
CA ARG A 13 15.01 9.23 -11.85
C ARG A 13 16.49 9.41 -11.50
N LEU A 14 17.14 8.36 -11.01
CA LEU A 14 18.57 8.38 -10.70
C LEU A 14 19.40 8.70 -11.95
N CYS A 15 19.06 8.10 -13.09
CA CYS A 15 19.73 8.36 -14.37
C CYS A 15 19.54 9.81 -14.81
N VAL A 16 18.33 10.36 -14.78
CA VAL A 16 18.08 11.76 -15.18
C VAL A 16 18.83 12.76 -14.30
N HIS A 17 18.82 12.56 -12.98
CA HIS A 17 19.57 13.42 -12.06
C HIS A 17 21.08 13.27 -12.24
N ALA A 18 21.58 12.04 -12.42
CA ALA A 18 23.00 11.78 -12.66
C ALA A 18 23.48 12.42 -13.98
N THR A 19 22.72 12.28 -15.07
CA THR A 19 23.04 12.89 -16.36
C THR A 19 22.98 14.41 -16.29
N SER A 20 22.01 14.97 -15.56
CA SER A 20 21.94 16.43 -15.33
C SER A 20 23.17 16.92 -14.57
N LEU A 21 23.55 16.24 -13.48
CA LEU A 21 24.71 16.58 -12.67
C LEU A 21 26.03 16.48 -13.47
N LEU A 22 26.18 15.43 -14.28
CA LEU A 22 27.34 15.21 -15.14
C LEU A 22 27.45 16.27 -16.23
N ASN A 23 26.32 16.71 -16.80
CA ASN A 23 26.31 17.82 -17.75
C ASN A 23 26.72 19.11 -17.04
N TYR A 24 26.17 19.42 -15.85
CA TYR A 24 26.57 20.61 -15.08
C TYR A 24 28.06 20.60 -14.67
N SER A 25 28.63 19.43 -14.34
CA SER A 25 30.05 19.33 -13.96
C SER A 25 31.02 19.40 -15.13
N ASN A 26 30.55 19.17 -16.37
CA ASN A 26 31.36 19.23 -17.58
C ASN A 26 31.25 20.58 -18.32
N LEU A 27 30.51 21.57 -17.79
CA LEU A 27 30.44 22.90 -18.39
C LEU A 27 31.72 23.71 -18.10
N SER A 28 32.67 23.61 -19.02
CA SER A 28 33.79 24.54 -19.20
C SER A 28 33.52 25.57 -20.31
N GLY A 29 32.28 25.76 -20.76
CA GLY A 29 31.95 26.56 -21.95
C GLY A 29 30.62 27.33 -21.88
N ASN A 30 30.52 28.41 -22.66
CA ASN A 30 29.45 29.42 -22.68
C ASN A 30 28.02 28.84 -22.63
N GLY A 31 27.14 29.49 -21.85
CA GLY A 31 25.76 29.03 -21.56
C GLY A 31 24.77 28.97 -22.73
N CYS A 32 25.21 29.15 -23.98
CA CYS A 32 24.38 28.99 -25.19
C CYS A 32 24.33 27.54 -25.71
N ASP A 33 25.25 26.66 -25.30
CA ASP A 33 25.22 25.21 -25.65
C ASP A 33 24.25 24.39 -24.78
N ILE A 34 23.43 25.06 -23.95
CA ILE A 34 22.35 24.45 -23.16
C ILE A 34 21.17 24.02 -24.06
N LEU A 35 21.14 24.40 -25.35
CA LEU A 35 20.13 23.87 -26.26
C LEU A 35 20.30 22.35 -26.40
N VAL A 36 19.32 21.64 -25.83
CA VAL A 36 19.23 20.18 -25.77
C VAL A 36 19.37 19.59 -27.18
N ASP A 37 20.48 18.88 -27.41
CA ASP A 37 20.74 18.12 -28.63
C ASP A 37 19.57 17.15 -28.92
N TYR A 38 19.23 16.95 -30.21
CA TYR A 38 18.09 16.12 -30.62
C TYR A 38 18.23 14.69 -30.08
N ALA A 39 19.46 14.16 -30.01
CA ALA A 39 19.75 12.87 -29.42
C ALA A 39 19.44 12.82 -27.92
N SER A 40 19.72 13.88 -27.17
CA SER A 40 19.34 13.99 -25.76
C SER A 40 17.82 13.99 -25.58
N CYS A 41 17.08 14.64 -26.48
CA CYS A 41 15.62 14.61 -26.45
C CYS A 41 15.06 13.19 -26.70
N LEU A 42 15.62 12.48 -27.68
CA LEU A 42 15.16 11.13 -28.03
C LEU A 42 15.54 10.08 -26.97
N TYR A 43 16.81 10.05 -26.55
CA TYR A 43 17.36 9.00 -25.67
C TYR A 43 17.15 9.25 -24.18
N ILE A 44 16.91 10.49 -23.75
CA ILE A 44 16.68 10.80 -22.33
C ILE A 44 15.20 11.10 -22.09
N ARG A 45 14.58 11.95 -22.92
CA ARG A 45 13.23 12.47 -22.67
C ARG A 45 12.13 11.46 -23.02
N THR A 46 12.27 10.73 -24.13
CA THR A 46 11.31 9.70 -24.53
C THR A 46 11.19 8.56 -23.51
N PRO A 47 12.29 7.92 -23.06
CA PRO A 47 12.16 6.87 -22.04
C PRO A 47 11.66 7.45 -20.72
N PHE A 48 12.09 8.64 -20.31
CA PHE A 48 11.57 9.28 -19.11
C PHE A 48 10.05 9.47 -19.15
N ASN A 49 9.51 10.01 -20.25
CA ASN A 49 8.07 10.18 -20.43
C ASN A 49 7.34 8.83 -20.45
N LEU A 50 7.90 7.81 -21.10
CA LEU A 50 7.32 6.46 -21.12
C LEU A 50 7.27 5.86 -19.71
N PHE A 51 8.36 5.94 -18.94
CA PHE A 51 8.41 5.45 -17.56
C PHE A 51 7.47 6.23 -16.65
N GLN A 52 7.35 7.54 -16.86
CA GLN A 52 6.38 8.39 -16.16
C GLN A 52 4.95 7.87 -16.40
N TYR A 53 4.57 7.58 -17.64
CA TYR A 53 3.25 6.99 -17.97
C TYR A 53 3.04 5.59 -17.35
N MET A 54 4.06 4.73 -17.40
CA MET A 54 3.99 3.40 -16.76
C MET A 54 3.81 3.50 -15.24
N THR A 55 4.46 4.47 -14.61
CA THR A 55 4.35 4.70 -13.16
C THR A 55 2.96 5.24 -12.80
N GLN A 56 2.44 6.20 -13.57
CA GLN A 56 1.12 6.79 -13.35
C GLN A 56 -0.03 5.79 -13.55
N SER A 57 0.15 4.76 -14.38
CA SER A 57 -0.87 3.73 -14.58
C SER A 57 -0.87 2.62 -13.52
N THR A 58 0.23 2.43 -12.78
CA THR A 58 0.38 1.37 -11.76
C THR A 58 -0.71 1.38 -10.67
N PRO A 59 -1.12 2.53 -10.09
CA PRO A 59 -2.19 2.58 -9.09
C PRO A 59 -3.53 2.05 -9.63
N VAL A 60 -3.84 2.29 -10.91
CA VAL A 60 -5.08 1.83 -11.55
C VAL A 60 -5.12 0.30 -11.59
N PHE A 61 -4.02 -0.33 -11.98
CA PHE A 61 -3.91 -1.79 -12.00
C PHE A 61 -4.02 -2.41 -10.61
N LEU A 62 -3.40 -1.80 -9.59
CA LEU A 62 -3.49 -2.26 -8.21
C LEU A 62 -4.92 -2.22 -7.66
N VAL A 63 -5.67 -1.15 -7.96
CA VAL A 63 -7.09 -1.05 -7.60
C VAL A 63 -7.92 -2.15 -8.27
N ILE A 64 -7.67 -2.43 -9.56
CA ILE A 64 -8.37 -3.49 -10.30
C ILE A 64 -8.07 -4.87 -9.69
N GLU A 65 -6.79 -5.18 -9.46
CA GLU A 65 -6.37 -6.44 -8.82
C GLU A 65 -7.03 -6.62 -7.45
N ARG A 66 -7.18 -5.54 -6.68
CA ARG A 66 -7.79 -5.55 -5.36
C ARG A 66 -9.28 -5.84 -5.43
N ILE A 67 -9.98 -5.24 -6.38
CA ILE A 67 -11.40 -5.51 -6.64
C ILE A 67 -11.58 -6.99 -7.00
N PHE A 68 -10.71 -7.53 -7.86
CA PHE A 68 -10.76 -8.93 -8.26
C PHE A 68 -10.50 -9.87 -7.07
N ALA A 69 -9.44 -9.63 -6.29
CA ALA A 69 -9.11 -10.43 -5.12
C ALA A 69 -10.25 -10.42 -4.08
N THR A 70 -10.86 -9.25 -3.83
CA THR A 70 -11.98 -9.11 -2.89
C THR A 70 -13.23 -9.86 -3.36
N ARG A 71 -13.51 -9.84 -4.68
CA ARG A 71 -14.61 -10.63 -5.28
C ARG A 71 -14.33 -12.12 -5.18
N LEU A 72 -13.11 -12.55 -5.47
CA LEU A 72 -12.70 -13.96 -5.36
C LEU A 72 -12.82 -14.46 -3.91
N ARG A 73 -12.35 -13.69 -2.93
CA ARG A 73 -12.50 -13.99 -1.50
C ARG A 73 -13.95 -14.26 -1.11
N ARG A 74 -14.88 -13.40 -1.55
CA ARG A 74 -16.32 -13.58 -1.27
C ARG A 74 -16.87 -14.88 -1.84
N ARG A 75 -16.54 -15.20 -3.11
CA ARG A 75 -16.96 -16.48 -3.73
C ARG A 75 -16.40 -17.69 -3.00
N LEU A 76 -15.13 -17.68 -2.62
CA LEU A 76 -14.49 -18.80 -1.92
C LEU A 76 -15.09 -19.04 -0.52
N MET A 77 -15.55 -17.98 0.16
CA MET A 77 -16.28 -18.11 1.42
C MET A 77 -17.65 -18.76 1.22
N GLN A 78 -18.38 -18.38 0.17
CA GLN A 78 -19.70 -18.94 -0.15
C GLN A 78 -19.64 -20.43 -0.56
N VAL A 79 -18.65 -20.83 -1.36
CA VAL A 79 -18.59 -22.17 -1.97
C VAL A 79 -17.95 -23.23 -1.06
N GLY A 80 -17.41 -22.88 0.12
CA GLY A 80 -16.84 -23.91 1.00
C GLY A 80 -15.50 -24.50 0.51
N THR A 81 -14.71 -23.78 -0.31
CA THR A 81 -13.49 -24.33 -0.96
C THR A 81 -12.31 -24.59 -0.02
N ASN A 82 -11.37 -25.44 -0.46
CA ASN A 82 -10.08 -25.77 0.18
C ASN A 82 -9.41 -24.62 0.96
N LEU A 83 -8.99 -24.93 2.20
CA LEU A 83 -8.30 -24.01 3.12
C LEU A 83 -7.08 -23.33 2.49
N ARG A 84 -6.28 -24.06 1.71
CA ARG A 84 -5.10 -23.51 1.02
C ARG A 84 -5.44 -22.34 0.09
N LYS A 85 -6.52 -22.47 -0.70
CA LYS A 85 -6.95 -21.40 -1.64
C LYS A 85 -7.42 -20.16 -0.88
N ARG A 86 -8.16 -20.37 0.22
CA ARG A 86 -8.61 -19.27 1.09
C ARG A 86 -7.44 -18.55 1.75
N TYR A 87 -6.47 -19.30 2.26
CA TYR A 87 -5.26 -18.74 2.86
C TYR A 87 -4.45 -17.91 1.85
N GLN A 88 -4.23 -18.42 0.64
CA GLN A 88 -3.51 -17.68 -0.41
C GLN A 88 -4.20 -16.35 -0.77
N VAL A 89 -5.53 -16.36 -0.89
CA VAL A 89 -6.28 -15.14 -1.21
C VAL A 89 -6.29 -14.15 -0.04
N GLU A 90 -6.39 -14.63 1.20
CA GLU A 90 -6.31 -13.78 2.39
C GLU A 90 -4.92 -13.14 2.53
N GLU A 91 -3.86 -13.90 2.28
CA GLU A 91 -2.49 -13.39 2.31
C GLU A 91 -2.25 -12.34 1.21
N ASN A 92 -2.76 -12.58 -0.01
CA ASN A 92 -2.72 -11.58 -1.08
C ASN A 92 -3.48 -10.31 -0.71
N ILE A 93 -4.67 -10.41 -0.11
CA ILE A 93 -5.46 -9.24 0.31
C ILE A 93 -4.78 -8.49 1.46
N ARG A 94 -4.17 -9.20 2.41
CA ARG A 94 -3.39 -8.61 3.49
C ARG A 94 -2.21 -7.81 2.94
N SER A 95 -1.48 -8.39 1.99
CA SER A 95 -0.41 -7.70 1.27
C SER A 95 -0.93 -6.43 0.59
N MET A 96 -2.05 -6.48 -0.13
CA MET A 96 -2.63 -5.30 -0.79
C MET A 96 -3.11 -4.22 0.19
N LYS A 97 -3.66 -4.58 1.35
CA LYS A 97 -4.05 -3.61 2.40
C LYS A 97 -2.86 -2.81 2.92
N LEU A 98 -1.67 -3.41 2.94
CA LEU A 98 -0.44 -2.72 3.32
C LEU A 98 -0.03 -1.67 2.29
N LEU A 99 -0.30 -1.90 1.00
CA LEU A 99 0.01 -0.98 -0.10
C LEU A 99 -1.06 0.11 -0.29
N GLN A 100 -2.30 -0.13 0.15
CA GLN A 100 -3.42 0.80 0.04
C GLN A 100 -3.13 2.28 0.37
N PRO A 101 -2.49 2.64 1.51
CA PRO A 101 -2.24 4.05 1.81
C PRO A 101 -1.27 4.71 0.81
N ILE A 102 -0.36 3.93 0.21
CA ILE A 102 0.54 4.40 -0.86
C ILE A 102 -0.29 4.71 -2.10
N GLU A 103 -1.14 3.76 -2.51
CA GLU A 103 -2.00 3.90 -3.69
C GLU A 103 -2.91 5.12 -3.55
N ASN A 104 -3.51 5.31 -2.37
CA ASN A 104 -4.36 6.47 -2.08
C ASN A 104 -3.58 7.80 -2.13
N ALA A 105 -2.39 7.85 -1.52
CA ALA A 105 -1.55 9.05 -1.57
C ALA A 105 -1.12 9.38 -3.00
N MET A 106 -0.62 8.38 -3.75
CA MET A 106 -0.26 8.52 -5.16
C MET A 106 -1.43 9.00 -6.02
N THR A 107 -2.62 8.47 -5.78
CA THR A 107 -3.84 8.87 -6.50
C THR A 107 -4.21 10.31 -6.19
N PHE A 108 -4.18 10.73 -4.93
CA PHE A 108 -4.46 12.11 -4.53
C PHE A 108 -3.51 13.10 -5.21
N PHE A 109 -2.21 12.82 -5.19
CA PHE A 109 -1.25 13.70 -5.84
C PHE A 109 -1.34 13.67 -7.37
N LEU A 110 -1.66 12.52 -7.98
CA LEU A 110 -1.86 12.41 -9.41
C LEU A 110 -3.06 13.25 -9.89
N VAL A 111 -4.17 13.22 -9.14
CA VAL A 111 -5.34 14.08 -9.40
C VAL A 111 -4.95 15.55 -9.29
N GLY A 112 -4.20 15.92 -8.24
CA GLY A 112 -3.66 17.28 -8.10
C GLY A 112 -2.77 17.71 -9.26
N TYR A 113 -1.87 16.82 -9.72
CA TYR A 113 -1.02 17.05 -10.89
C TYR A 113 -1.84 17.30 -12.16
N PHE A 114 -2.82 16.44 -12.47
CA PHE A 114 -3.67 16.63 -13.64
C PHE A 114 -4.51 17.90 -13.54
N PHE A 115 -5.00 18.24 -12.35
CA PHE A 115 -5.76 19.46 -12.12
C PHE A 115 -4.90 20.72 -12.36
N ILE A 116 -3.69 20.76 -11.79
CA ILE A 116 -2.74 21.87 -11.99
C ILE A 116 -2.33 21.97 -13.46
N ARG A 117 -2.04 20.84 -14.12
CA ARG A 117 -1.70 20.79 -15.54
C ARG A 117 -2.83 21.30 -16.43
N TRP A 118 -4.04 20.83 -16.17
CA TRP A 118 -5.24 21.27 -16.88
C TRP A 118 -5.44 22.77 -16.70
N PHE A 119 -5.27 23.29 -15.48
CA PHE A 119 -5.34 24.72 -15.19
C PHE A 119 -4.28 25.53 -15.97
N ILE A 120 -3.02 25.10 -15.98
CA ILE A 120 -1.94 25.79 -16.72
C ILE A 120 -2.23 25.83 -18.23
N VAL A 121 -2.72 24.72 -18.80
CA VAL A 121 -3.06 24.65 -20.23
C VAL A 121 -4.30 25.48 -20.56
N TYR A 122 -5.30 25.48 -19.67
CA TYR A 122 -6.52 26.28 -19.85
C TYR A 122 -6.21 27.78 -19.87
N PHE A 123 -5.31 28.26 -19.00
CA PHE A 123 -4.89 29.67 -18.95
C PHE A 123 -3.68 30.01 -19.85
N HIS A 124 -3.28 29.13 -20.77
CA HIS A 124 -2.03 29.32 -21.53
C HIS A 124 -2.00 30.62 -22.33
N GLU A 125 -3.14 31.05 -22.90
CA GLU A 125 -3.24 32.29 -23.70
C GLU A 125 -3.03 33.56 -22.88
N HIS A 126 -3.29 33.50 -21.57
CA HIS A 126 -3.16 34.64 -20.66
C HIS A 126 -1.80 34.69 -19.95
N LEU A 127 -0.97 33.66 -20.12
CA LEU A 127 0.32 33.55 -19.47
C LEU A 127 1.45 33.94 -20.42
N ALA A 128 2.39 34.75 -19.93
CA ALA A 128 3.63 34.99 -20.64
C ALA A 128 4.39 33.65 -20.83
N THR A 129 5.01 33.48 -21.99
CA THR A 129 5.70 32.24 -22.40
C THR A 129 6.68 31.71 -21.34
N GLN A 130 7.44 32.61 -20.71
CA GLN A 130 8.39 32.26 -19.65
C GLN A 130 7.68 31.69 -18.42
N THR A 131 6.64 32.37 -17.95
CA THR A 131 5.83 31.96 -16.80
C THR A 131 5.11 30.64 -17.04
N TYR A 132 4.61 30.42 -18.27
CA TYR A 132 4.01 29.15 -18.68
C TYR A 132 5.00 28.00 -18.57
N TYR A 133 6.20 28.12 -19.14
CA TYR A 133 7.20 27.05 -19.08
C TYR A 133 7.70 26.79 -17.66
N SER A 134 7.88 27.83 -16.83
CA SER A 134 8.25 27.66 -15.42
C SER A 134 7.19 26.90 -14.62
N PHE A 135 5.90 27.23 -14.78
CA PHE A 135 4.82 26.50 -14.11
C PHE A 135 4.66 25.07 -14.65
N PHE A 136 4.83 24.88 -15.96
CA PHE A 136 4.81 23.56 -16.59
C PHE A 136 5.92 22.66 -16.01
N GLU A 137 7.13 23.20 -15.82
CA GLU A 137 8.26 22.48 -15.23
C GLU A 137 8.07 22.25 -13.74
N LEU A 138 7.63 23.27 -12.98
CA LEU A 138 7.34 23.16 -11.54
C LEU A 138 6.27 22.09 -11.25
N SER A 139 5.23 22.01 -12.08
CA SER A 139 4.18 20.98 -11.93
C SER A 139 4.72 19.56 -12.11
N SER A 140 5.87 19.40 -12.80
CA SER A 140 6.52 18.11 -13.03
C SER A 140 7.33 17.62 -11.83
N PHE A 141 7.58 18.48 -10.83
CA PHE A 141 8.18 18.10 -9.55
C PHE A 141 7.19 17.44 -8.60
N LEU A 142 5.87 17.67 -8.77
CA LEU A 142 4.86 17.01 -7.92
C LEU A 142 5.10 15.49 -7.84
N PRO A 143 5.27 14.72 -8.92
CA PRO A 143 5.51 13.26 -8.84
C PRO A 143 6.77 12.77 -8.09
N GLU A 144 7.59 13.63 -7.49
CA GLU A 144 8.89 13.28 -6.85
C GLU A 144 8.81 12.70 -5.43
N TYR A 145 7.63 12.25 -4.97
CA TYR A 145 7.49 11.55 -3.68
C TYR A 145 8.08 10.12 -3.65
N SER A 146 8.80 9.71 -4.69
CA SER A 146 9.38 8.37 -4.88
C SER A 146 10.39 7.96 -3.80
N ILE A 147 10.99 8.91 -3.08
CA ILE A 147 11.88 8.64 -1.92
C ILE A 147 11.10 8.63 -0.60
N PHE A 148 10.10 9.50 -0.46
CA PHE A 148 9.31 9.62 0.77
C PHE A 148 8.39 8.42 0.99
N LEU A 149 7.88 7.82 -0.08
CA LEU A 149 6.94 6.71 0.00
C LEU A 149 7.56 5.41 0.54
N PRO A 150 8.76 4.95 0.11
CA PRO A 150 9.44 3.82 0.73
C PRO A 150 9.64 3.99 2.25
N ILE A 151 10.06 5.17 2.69
CA ILE A 151 10.25 5.50 4.10
C ILE A 151 8.91 5.45 4.84
N PHE A 152 7.87 6.07 4.28
CA PHE A 152 6.52 6.03 4.82
C PHE A 152 5.97 4.61 4.94
N THR A 153 6.20 3.73 3.96
CA THR A 153 5.78 2.32 4.04
C THR A 153 6.51 1.54 5.11
N HIS A 154 7.78 1.85 5.34
CA HIS A 154 8.55 1.18 6.38
C HIS A 154 8.01 1.53 7.77
N ILE A 155 7.69 2.81 7.99
CA ILE A 155 7.05 3.29 9.22
C ILE A 155 5.66 2.67 9.39
N ARG A 156 4.84 2.65 8.33
CA ARG A 156 3.49 2.06 8.41
C ARG A 156 3.47 0.56 8.62
N ARG A 157 4.43 -0.18 8.04
CA ARG A 157 4.62 -1.61 8.36
C ARG A 157 4.83 -1.84 9.85
N LYS A 158 5.68 -1.04 10.49
CA LYS A 158 5.92 -1.14 11.93
C LYS A 158 4.65 -0.85 12.73
N GLN A 159 3.91 0.21 12.38
CA GLN A 159 2.67 0.54 13.07
C GLN A 159 1.58 -0.53 12.92
N LEU A 160 1.40 -1.08 11.71
CA LEU A 160 0.44 -2.17 11.47
C LEU A 160 0.79 -3.43 12.25
N LYS A 161 2.07 -3.81 12.30
CA LYS A 161 2.52 -4.96 13.09
C LYS A 161 2.22 -4.79 14.58
N ILE A 162 2.41 -3.58 15.12
CA ILE A 162 2.08 -3.27 16.51
C ILE A 162 0.57 -3.34 16.74
N GLN A 163 -0.23 -2.79 15.81
CA GLN A 163 -1.69 -2.82 15.90
C GLN A 163 -2.24 -4.25 15.83
N ASP A 164 -1.72 -5.09 14.94
CA ASP A 164 -2.11 -6.50 14.83
C ASP A 164 -1.74 -7.29 16.09
N LEU A 165 -0.57 -7.04 16.69
CA LEU A 165 -0.18 -7.66 17.96
C LEU A 165 -1.10 -7.24 19.10
N ASN A 166 -1.49 -5.97 19.17
CA ASN A 166 -2.41 -5.48 20.20
C ASN A 166 -3.81 -6.07 20.02
N ASN A 167 -4.34 -6.08 18.80
CA ASN A 167 -5.63 -6.71 18.49
C ASN A 167 -5.61 -8.22 18.79
N LEU A 168 -4.51 -8.89 18.48
CA LEU A 168 -4.33 -10.31 18.79
C LEU A 168 -4.33 -10.52 20.30
N LYS A 169 -3.54 -9.75 21.05
CA LYS A 169 -3.48 -9.80 22.51
C LYS A 169 -4.86 -9.60 23.14
N GLU A 170 -5.62 -8.61 22.67
CA GLU A 170 -6.98 -8.34 23.13
C GLU A 170 -7.93 -9.50 22.79
N SER A 171 -7.88 -10.02 21.56
CA SER A 171 -8.71 -11.15 21.14
C SER A 171 -8.41 -12.45 21.89
N ILE A 172 -7.13 -12.69 22.22
CA ILE A 172 -6.69 -13.84 23.03
C ILE A 172 -7.14 -13.64 24.48
N ASN A 173 -7.03 -12.43 25.04
CA ASN A 173 -7.48 -12.16 26.41
C ASN A 173 -8.98 -12.41 26.56
N ILE A 174 -9.79 -11.83 25.67
CA ILE A 174 -11.26 -11.99 25.66
C ILE A 174 -11.67 -13.46 25.48
N LYS A 175 -10.98 -14.21 24.60
CA LYS A 175 -11.27 -15.64 24.41
C LYS A 175 -10.76 -16.51 25.55
N GLY A 176 -9.60 -16.19 26.11
CA GLY A 176 -9.01 -16.88 27.25
C GLY A 176 -9.97 -16.82 28.42
N ASP A 177 -10.36 -15.61 28.82
CA ASP A 177 -11.27 -15.38 29.95
C ASP A 177 -12.60 -16.13 29.76
N LYS A 178 -13.24 -16.00 28.58
CA LYS A 178 -14.48 -16.75 28.27
C LYS A 178 -14.30 -18.27 28.24
N TYR A 179 -13.16 -18.76 27.74
CA TYR A 179 -12.89 -20.19 27.65
C TYR A 179 -12.62 -20.78 29.05
N PHE A 180 -11.85 -20.07 29.87
CA PHE A 180 -11.61 -20.44 31.26
C PHE A 180 -12.89 -20.36 32.10
N GLU A 181 -13.71 -19.32 31.93
CA GLU A 181 -15.03 -19.24 32.58
C GLU A 181 -15.95 -20.40 32.18
N MET A 182 -15.97 -20.76 30.89
CA MET A 182 -16.77 -21.90 30.41
C MET A 182 -16.28 -23.21 31.04
N ILE A 183 -14.96 -23.44 31.08
CA ILE A 183 -14.39 -24.63 31.76
C ILE A 183 -14.72 -24.62 33.25
N LEU A 184 -14.54 -23.48 33.93
CA LEU A 184 -14.83 -23.35 35.35
C LEU A 184 -16.30 -23.68 35.66
N SER A 185 -17.21 -23.18 34.82
CA SER A 185 -18.64 -23.42 34.95
C SER A 185 -19.00 -24.89 34.74
N SER A 186 -18.39 -25.58 33.75
CA SER A 186 -18.59 -27.02 33.56
C SER A 186 -18.06 -27.83 34.74
N TRP A 187 -16.92 -27.44 35.30
CA TRP A 187 -16.31 -28.10 36.46
C TRP A 187 -17.16 -27.93 37.73
N GLN A 188 -17.74 -26.75 37.94
CA GLN A 188 -18.62 -26.48 39.08
C GLN A 188 -19.95 -27.25 38.98
N CYS A 189 -20.54 -27.36 37.78
CA CYS A 189 -21.72 -28.19 37.55
C CYS A 189 -21.47 -29.67 37.84
N GLU A 190 -20.35 -30.22 37.38
CA GLU A 190 -19.99 -31.63 37.59
C GLU A 190 -19.79 -31.95 39.09
N ASN A 191 -19.15 -31.05 39.83
CA ASN A 191 -18.99 -31.21 41.29
C ASN A 191 -20.32 -31.08 42.04
N ALA A 192 -21.23 -30.20 41.61
CA ALA A 192 -22.57 -30.08 42.22
C ALA A 192 -23.39 -31.35 42.02
N GLU A 193 -23.30 -31.97 40.83
CA GLU A 193 -23.95 -33.23 40.51
C GLU A 193 -23.37 -34.41 41.31
N TYR A 194 -22.04 -34.45 41.50
CA TYR A 194 -21.36 -35.43 42.36
C TYR A 194 -21.74 -35.32 43.86
N VAL A 195 -21.84 -34.10 44.39
CA VAL A 195 -22.25 -33.88 45.79
C VAL A 195 -23.71 -34.30 46.00
N SER A 196 -24.59 -34.05 45.02
CA SER A 196 -26.00 -34.45 45.09
C SER A 196 -26.21 -35.98 45.04
N THR A 197 -25.43 -36.69 44.23
CA THR A 197 -25.46 -38.16 44.15
C THR A 197 -24.83 -38.84 45.36
N THR A 198 -23.76 -38.26 45.92
CA THR A 198 -23.11 -38.79 47.13
C THR A 198 -23.98 -38.59 48.38
N SER A 199 -24.68 -37.47 48.48
CA SER A 199 -25.63 -37.20 49.57
C SER A 199 -26.94 -38.01 49.46
N GLN A 200 -27.39 -38.35 48.25
CA GLN A 200 -28.44 -39.36 48.05
C GLN A 200 -27.98 -40.78 48.44
N ASN A 201 -26.77 -41.19 48.07
CA ASN A 201 -26.23 -42.51 48.42
C ASN A 201 -25.92 -42.70 49.92
N GLN A 202 -25.61 -41.62 50.67
CA GLN A 202 -25.49 -41.69 52.13
C GLN A 202 -26.84 -41.80 52.85
N ARG A 203 -27.95 -41.41 52.21
CA ARG A 203 -29.29 -41.48 52.79
C ARG A 203 -29.98 -42.84 52.53
N THR A 204 -29.43 -43.68 51.64
CA THR A 204 -29.99 -44.98 51.26
C THR A 204 -29.17 -46.19 51.73
N ARG A 205 -28.13 -46.01 52.56
CA ARG A 205 -27.38 -47.13 53.15
C ARG A 205 -28.22 -47.74 54.30
N PRO A 206 -28.72 -48.99 54.18
CA PRO A 206 -29.38 -49.67 55.29
C PRO A 206 -28.34 -50.13 56.31
N GLU A 207 -28.70 -50.04 57.59
CA GLU A 207 -27.99 -50.64 58.73
C GLU A 207 -28.06 -52.17 58.70
#